data_AF-R7VG21-F1
#
_entry.id   AF-R7VG21-F1
#
_cell.length_a   1.000
_cell.length_b   1.000
_cell.length_c   1.000
_cell.angle_alpha   90.00
_cell.angle_beta   90.00
_cell.angle_gamma   90.00
#
_symmetry.space_group_name_H-M   'P 1'
#
loop_
_entity.id
_entity.type
_entity.pdbx_description
1 polymer ?
#
loop_
_entity_poly.entity_id
_entity_poly.type
_entity_poly.pdbx_seq_one_letter_code
_entity_poly.pdbx_strand_id
1 'polypeptide(L)'
;MMWKFVVLSLVMSLSSVHCYGSGPPLGRHPEVCRTMKPSHGVDPMDSEPPFLLTTGSICYKPLGLVPVSITNASIFYEGFFVLAKVSEEDNDAYGRFIREDSDKGTVQTQDCFDKVDSGISHSDDPHFFGHNFTWHAPDNFTDAIHFVATIVHETKEYWMNIRSGHLIFDEACDIETMDWPTSSAGKHSFTLLAAILAILSHFM
;
A
#
# COMPACT_ATOMS: atom_id res chain seq x y z
N MET A 1 15.33 57.76 -4.49
CA MET A 1 16.06 56.60 -3.89
C MET A 1 15.15 55.58 -3.21
N MET A 2 14.09 55.98 -2.49
CA MET A 2 13.24 55.05 -1.69
C MET A 2 12.60 53.88 -2.46
N TRP A 3 12.26 54.03 -3.76
CA TRP A 3 11.61 52.95 -4.53
C TRP A 3 12.42 51.65 -4.61
N LYS A 4 13.76 51.72 -4.50
CA LYS A 4 14.63 50.54 -4.63
C LYS A 4 14.49 49.59 -3.43
N PHE A 5 14.18 50.13 -2.26
CA PHE A 5 13.96 49.35 -1.04
C PHE A 5 12.57 48.69 -1.02
N VAL A 6 11.56 49.35 -1.60
CA VAL A 6 10.21 48.78 -1.74
C VAL A 6 10.23 47.55 -2.67
N VAL A 7 10.91 47.63 -3.81
CA VAL A 7 11.07 46.50 -4.73
C VAL A 7 11.84 45.34 -4.07
N LEU A 8 12.92 45.64 -3.33
CA LEU A 8 13.70 44.61 -2.63
C LEU A 8 12.88 43.92 -1.52
N SER A 9 12.04 44.67 -0.80
CA SER A 9 11.14 44.12 0.22
C SER A 9 10.07 43.20 -0.36
N LEU A 10 9.57 43.48 -1.57
CA LEU A 10 8.52 42.69 -2.21
C LEU A 10 9.02 41.32 -2.73
N VAL A 11 10.32 41.25 -3.07
CA VAL A 11 10.96 40.01 -3.53
C VAL A 11 11.25 39.04 -2.37
N MET A 12 11.45 39.54 -1.14
CA MET A 12 11.63 38.68 0.05
C MET A 12 10.31 38.12 0.62
N SER A 13 9.15 38.55 0.12
CA SER A 13 7.84 38.02 0.48
C SER A 13 7.33 36.89 -0.42
N LEU A 14 8.16 36.35 -1.34
CA LEU A 14 7.87 35.06 -1.96
C LEU A 14 8.09 33.95 -0.92
N SER A 15 7.03 33.64 -0.18
CA SER A 15 6.94 32.44 0.65
C SER A 15 7.35 31.23 -0.19
N SER A 16 8.44 30.56 0.19
CA SER A 16 8.89 29.34 -0.47
C SER A 16 7.79 28.29 -0.38
N VAL A 17 7.06 28.08 -1.47
CA VAL A 17 6.14 26.95 -1.62
C VAL A 17 7.00 25.71 -1.77
N HIS A 18 7.39 25.14 -0.64
CA HIS A 18 8.03 23.84 -0.61
C HIS A 18 6.98 22.81 -1.04
N CYS A 19 7.02 22.43 -2.31
CA CYS A 19 6.45 21.17 -2.74
C CYS A 19 7.25 20.08 -2.01
N TYR A 20 6.59 19.33 -1.15
CA TYR A 20 7.19 18.17 -0.50
C TYR A 20 7.12 17.03 -1.52
N GLY A 21 8.23 16.71 -2.19
CA GLY A 21 8.36 15.55 -3.09
C GLY A 21 8.43 14.22 -2.34
N SER A 22 7.77 14.14 -1.20
CA SER A 22 7.71 12.96 -0.34
C SER A 22 6.52 13.08 0.61
N GLY A 23 6.19 11.96 1.27
CA GLY A 23 5.08 11.75 2.21
C GLY A 23 4.75 12.89 3.19
N PRO A 24 3.51 12.88 3.73
CA PRO A 24 2.95 14.00 4.45
C PRO A 24 3.88 14.52 5.56
N PRO A 25 4.04 15.84 5.73
CA PRO A 25 5.01 16.43 6.66
C PRO A 25 4.52 16.37 8.12
N LEU A 26 4.31 15.16 8.65
CA LEU A 26 3.66 14.90 9.95
C LEU A 26 4.34 15.60 11.13
N GLY A 27 5.67 15.78 11.09
CA GLY A 27 6.39 16.55 12.12
C GLY A 27 6.04 18.05 12.20
N ARG A 28 5.36 18.61 11.19
CA ARG A 28 4.75 19.96 11.24
C ARG A 28 3.22 19.93 11.22
N HIS A 29 2.65 18.86 10.67
CA HIS A 29 1.22 18.70 10.40
C HIS A 29 0.69 17.36 10.95
N PRO A 30 0.75 17.11 12.28
CA PRO A 30 0.31 15.85 12.89
C PRO A 30 -1.20 15.62 12.72
N GLU A 31 -1.99 16.67 12.45
CA GLU A 31 -3.42 16.58 12.12
C GLU A 31 -3.70 15.76 10.86
N VAL A 32 -2.71 15.56 9.97
CA VAL A 32 -2.85 14.74 8.76
C VAL A 32 -3.03 13.26 9.11
N CYS A 33 -2.47 12.76 10.22
CA CYS A 33 -2.77 11.41 10.70
C CYS A 33 -4.27 11.20 10.95
N ARG A 34 -4.94 12.23 11.47
CA ARG A 34 -6.37 12.19 11.78
C ARG A 34 -7.23 12.42 10.55
N THR A 35 -6.94 13.47 9.78
CA THR A 35 -7.78 13.91 8.66
C THR A 35 -7.54 13.11 7.38
N MET A 36 -6.34 12.52 7.23
CA MET A 36 -5.78 11.97 6.00
C MET A 36 -5.80 12.93 4.79
N LYS A 37 -6.12 14.22 4.99
CA LYS A 37 -6.31 15.20 3.92
C LYS A 37 -4.97 15.85 3.52
N PRO A 38 -4.59 15.85 2.22
CA PRO A 38 -3.42 16.56 1.73
C PRO A 38 -3.58 18.09 1.87
N SER A 39 -2.50 18.79 2.23
CA SER A 39 -2.51 20.24 2.48
C SER A 39 -2.45 21.10 1.20
N HIS A 40 -2.99 20.63 0.07
CA HIS A 40 -2.92 21.32 -1.23
C HIS A 40 -4.04 22.35 -1.46
N GLY A 41 -4.90 22.59 -0.47
CA GLY A 41 -5.93 23.65 -0.51
C GLY A 41 -7.10 23.38 -1.47
N VAL A 42 -7.26 22.12 -1.88
CA VAL A 42 -8.35 21.61 -2.72
C VAL A 42 -9.12 20.51 -1.97
N ASP A 43 -10.38 20.32 -2.33
CA ASP A 43 -11.22 19.23 -1.82
C ASP A 43 -11.01 17.94 -2.64
N PRO A 44 -11.32 16.75 -2.09
CA PRO A 44 -11.15 15.49 -2.79
C PRO A 44 -12.08 15.39 -4.01
N MET A 45 -11.75 14.48 -4.92
CA MET A 45 -12.64 14.11 -6.02
C MET A 45 -13.84 13.32 -5.51
N ASP A 46 -15.05 13.71 -5.94
CA ASP A 46 -16.32 13.00 -5.67
C ASP A 46 -16.55 11.78 -6.59
N SER A 47 -15.64 11.53 -7.55
CA SER A 47 -15.71 10.39 -8.48
C SER A 47 -15.19 9.10 -7.85
N GLU A 48 -15.60 7.95 -8.40
CA GLU A 48 -15.04 6.65 -8.02
C GLU A 48 -13.52 6.63 -8.26
N PRO A 49 -12.69 6.25 -7.26
CA PRO A 49 -11.24 6.21 -7.40
C PRO A 49 -10.80 5.10 -8.38
N PRO A 50 -9.89 5.38 -9.33
CA PRO A 50 -9.33 4.37 -10.24
C PRO A 50 -8.22 3.52 -9.59
N PHE A 51 -8.26 3.34 -8.26
CA PHE A 51 -7.26 2.65 -7.47
C PHE A 51 -7.92 1.64 -6.53
N LEU A 52 -7.28 0.50 -6.31
CA LEU A 52 -7.73 -0.53 -5.38
C LEU A 52 -6.66 -0.75 -4.30
N LEU A 53 -7.13 -0.82 -3.05
CA LEU A 53 -6.32 -1.19 -1.89
C LEU A 53 -6.73 -2.60 -1.47
N THR A 54 -5.80 -3.56 -1.56
CA THR A 54 -6.11 -4.99 -1.36
C THR A 54 -5.18 -5.62 -0.33
N THR A 55 -5.69 -6.59 0.43
CA THR A 55 -4.92 -7.40 1.38
C THR A 55 -4.67 -8.80 0.82
N GLY A 56 -3.51 -9.39 1.14
CA GLY A 56 -3.18 -10.78 0.79
C GLY A 56 -3.89 -11.83 1.66
N SER A 57 -4.68 -11.39 2.64
CA SER A 57 -5.47 -12.22 3.55
C SER A 57 -6.78 -11.51 3.92
N ILE A 58 -7.78 -12.27 4.36
CA ILE A 58 -9.02 -11.77 4.99
C ILE A 58 -8.98 -11.81 6.53
N CYS A 59 -7.92 -12.40 7.09
CA CYS A 59 -7.72 -12.53 8.52
C CYS A 59 -6.30 -12.12 8.96
N TYR A 60 -6.11 -11.94 10.26
CA TYR A 60 -4.79 -11.82 10.88
C TYR A 60 -4.74 -12.53 12.24
N LYS A 61 -3.53 -12.88 12.68
CA LYS A 61 -3.21 -13.39 14.01
C LYS A 61 -2.18 -12.48 14.71
N PRO A 62 -1.97 -12.59 16.04
CA PRO A 62 -0.95 -11.84 16.75
C PRO A 62 0.42 -11.94 16.08
N LEU A 63 1.10 -10.80 15.91
CA LEU A 63 2.40 -10.69 15.23
C LEU A 63 2.42 -11.23 13.78
N GLY A 64 1.25 -11.45 13.16
CA GLY A 64 1.11 -11.87 11.78
C GLY A 64 1.55 -10.78 10.80
N LEU A 65 2.09 -11.21 9.65
CA LEU A 65 2.50 -10.35 8.55
C LEU A 65 1.50 -10.50 7.39
N VAL A 66 0.79 -9.43 7.06
CA VAL A 66 -0.22 -9.41 5.99
C VAL A 66 0.26 -8.51 4.85
N PRO A 67 0.44 -9.05 3.63
CA PRO A 67 0.72 -8.23 2.45
C PRO A 67 -0.43 -7.28 2.18
N VAL A 68 -0.12 -6.04 1.81
CA VAL A 68 -1.07 -5.01 1.38
C VAL A 68 -0.54 -4.39 0.08
N SER A 69 -1.43 -4.20 -0.88
CA SER A 69 -1.10 -3.69 -2.21
C SER A 69 -1.98 -2.51 -2.57
N ILE A 70 -1.35 -1.45 -3.10
CA ILE A 70 -2.04 -0.44 -3.90
C ILE A 70 -1.88 -0.87 -5.35
N THR A 71 -3.00 -1.03 -6.06
CA THR A 71 -3.03 -1.31 -7.49
C THR A 71 -3.85 -0.24 -8.23
N ASN A 72 -3.48 0.03 -9.47
CA ASN A 72 -4.11 1.06 -10.29
C ASN A 72 -4.88 0.41 -11.46
N ALA A 73 -6.10 0.87 -11.70
CA ALA A 73 -6.92 0.40 -12.80
C ALA A 73 -6.57 1.06 -14.15
N SER A 74 -5.99 2.27 -14.17
CA SER A 74 -5.77 3.03 -15.44
C SER A 74 -4.72 4.16 -15.46
N ILE A 75 -4.43 4.93 -14.39
CA ILE A 75 -3.98 6.35 -14.56
C ILE A 75 -2.62 6.83 -13.97
N PHE A 76 -1.84 6.04 -13.24
CA PHE A 76 -0.71 6.48 -12.36
C PHE A 76 -1.09 7.31 -11.11
N TYR A 77 -0.19 7.44 -10.12
CA TYR A 77 -0.29 8.39 -8.99
C TYR A 77 1.07 8.96 -8.56
N GLU A 78 1.12 10.20 -8.05
CA GLU A 78 2.32 10.86 -7.51
C GLU A 78 2.51 10.62 -6.01
N GLY A 79 1.43 10.36 -5.26
CA GLY A 79 1.50 10.26 -3.81
C GLY A 79 0.42 9.38 -3.19
N PHE A 80 0.74 8.82 -2.03
CA PHE A 80 -0.21 8.09 -1.20
C PHE A 80 0.12 8.23 0.29
N PHE A 81 -0.88 7.96 1.12
CA PHE A 81 -0.77 7.79 2.57
C PHE A 81 -1.82 6.77 3.07
N VAL A 82 -1.38 5.76 3.83
CA VAL A 82 -2.19 4.63 4.27
C VAL A 82 -2.09 4.45 5.79
N LEU A 83 -3.23 4.12 6.41
CA LEU A 83 -3.36 3.73 7.82
C LEU A 83 -4.21 2.46 7.94
N ALA A 84 -4.04 1.72 9.03
CA ALA A 84 -4.93 0.63 9.45
C ALA A 84 -5.81 1.10 10.61
N LYS A 85 -7.14 1.04 10.44
CA LYS A 85 -8.15 1.58 11.38
C LYS A 85 -9.23 0.56 11.72
N VAL A 86 -9.85 0.67 12.89
CA VAL A 86 -11.04 -0.13 13.27
C VAL A 86 -12.29 0.43 12.60
N SER A 87 -12.44 1.75 12.53
CA SER A 87 -13.59 2.43 11.92
C SER A 87 -13.22 3.71 11.16
N GLU A 88 -14.18 4.33 10.48
CA GLU A 88 -13.97 5.57 9.71
C GLU A 88 -13.67 6.77 10.63
N GLU A 89 -14.46 6.90 11.71
CA GLU A 89 -14.37 7.96 12.71
C GLU A 89 -13.22 7.76 13.70
N ASP A 90 -12.50 6.65 13.56
CA ASP A 90 -11.38 6.27 14.40
C ASP A 90 -10.25 7.30 14.32
N ASN A 91 -9.75 7.70 15.49
CA ASN A 91 -8.70 8.70 15.64
C ASN A 91 -7.41 8.06 16.15
N ASP A 92 -7.18 6.82 15.72
CA ASP A 92 -6.00 6.03 16.04
C ASP A 92 -5.57 5.17 14.81
N ALA A 93 -4.43 4.50 14.91
CA ALA A 93 -3.94 3.52 13.93
C ALA A 93 -3.34 2.27 14.62
N TYR A 94 -3.43 1.13 13.95
CA TYR A 94 -3.15 -0.19 14.54
C TYR A 94 -2.12 -0.99 13.74
N GLY A 95 -1.23 -1.68 14.46
CA GLY A 95 -0.11 -2.40 13.86
C GLY A 95 0.99 -1.47 13.33
N ARG A 96 1.87 -2.02 12.51
CA ARG A 96 3.02 -1.31 11.93
C ARG A 96 3.23 -1.73 10.48
N PHE A 97 3.64 -0.80 9.65
CA PHE A 97 4.01 -1.09 8.27
C PHE A 97 5.50 -1.45 8.16
N ILE A 98 5.79 -2.37 7.25
CA ILE A 98 7.11 -2.82 6.85
C ILE A 98 7.23 -2.58 5.36
N ARG A 99 8.35 -1.96 4.96
CA ARG A 99 8.65 -1.66 3.56
C ARG A 99 9.25 -2.87 2.89
N GLU A 100 8.71 -3.25 1.73
CA GLU A 100 9.31 -4.29 0.91
C GLU A 100 10.62 -3.81 0.27
N ASP A 101 11.54 -4.75 0.06
CA ASP A 101 12.84 -4.50 -0.57
C ASP A 101 12.72 -3.93 -2.00
N SER A 102 11.63 -4.25 -2.70
CA SER A 102 11.27 -3.70 -4.02
C SER A 102 10.98 -2.20 -4.01
N ASP A 103 10.50 -1.68 -2.87
CA ASP A 103 9.89 -0.36 -2.75
C ASP A 103 10.70 0.58 -1.83
N LYS A 104 11.91 0.16 -1.42
CA LYS A 104 12.79 0.90 -0.49
C LYS A 104 13.17 2.32 -0.91
N GLY A 105 13.11 2.65 -2.19
CA GLY A 105 13.39 3.99 -2.73
C GLY A 105 12.15 4.85 -2.96
N THR A 106 10.97 4.25 -3.02
CA THR A 106 9.69 4.88 -3.39
C THR A 106 8.72 5.01 -2.21
N VAL A 107 8.97 4.28 -1.12
CA VAL A 107 8.10 4.19 0.05
C VAL A 107 8.86 4.44 1.36
N GLN A 108 8.23 5.19 2.28
CA GLN A 108 8.66 5.42 3.66
C GLN A 108 7.53 5.09 4.64
N THR A 109 7.89 4.61 5.84
CA THR A 109 6.96 4.52 6.96
C THR A 109 6.74 5.89 7.59
N GLN A 110 5.65 6.02 8.35
CA GLN A 110 5.20 7.26 8.97
C GLN A 110 4.75 7.00 10.41
N ASP A 111 5.06 7.94 11.29
CA ASP A 111 4.69 7.87 12.71
C ASP A 111 3.42 8.69 12.96
N CYS A 112 2.34 8.01 13.30
CA CYS A 112 1.05 8.61 13.66
C CYS A 112 0.61 8.19 15.06
N PHE A 113 -0.16 9.06 15.74
CA PHE A 113 -0.74 8.78 17.06
C PHE A 113 0.29 8.28 18.10
N ASP A 114 1.50 8.86 18.07
CA ASP A 114 2.66 8.48 18.89
C ASP A 114 3.12 7.00 18.74
N LYS A 115 2.74 6.34 17.62
CA LYS A 115 3.08 4.95 17.29
C LYS A 115 4.03 4.90 16.08
N VAL A 116 5.19 4.29 16.30
CA VAL A 116 6.23 4.09 15.28
C VAL A 116 5.74 3.21 14.14
N ASP A 117 6.02 3.62 12.90
CA ASP A 117 5.65 2.93 11.64
C ASP A 117 4.14 2.66 11.48
N SER A 118 3.26 3.38 12.18
CA SER A 118 1.80 3.15 12.16
C SER A 118 1.08 3.62 10.88
N GLY A 119 1.78 4.36 10.02
CA GLY A 119 1.36 4.68 8.66
C GLY A 119 2.45 4.41 7.63
N ILE A 120 2.09 4.51 6.35
CA ILE A 120 3.03 4.36 5.23
C ILE A 120 2.66 5.30 4.08
N SER A 121 3.66 5.83 3.38
CA SER A 121 3.50 6.82 2.31
C SER A 121 4.60 6.72 1.24
N HIS A 122 4.43 7.42 0.13
CA HIS A 122 5.51 7.69 -0.82
C HIS A 122 6.71 8.39 -0.15
N SER A 123 7.93 8.13 -0.66
CA SER A 123 9.19 8.78 -0.24
C SER A 123 9.88 9.63 -1.31
N ASP A 124 9.35 9.57 -2.54
CA ASP A 124 9.82 10.26 -3.75
C ASP A 124 8.57 10.57 -4.60
N ASP A 125 8.65 11.45 -5.61
CA ASP A 125 7.50 11.92 -6.41
C ASP A 125 7.37 11.45 -7.89
N PRO A 126 7.95 10.32 -8.37
CA PRO A 126 7.70 9.84 -9.73
C PRO A 126 6.30 9.21 -9.90
N HIS A 127 5.84 9.10 -11.16
CA HIS A 127 4.58 8.44 -11.48
C HIS A 127 4.59 6.94 -11.11
N PHE A 128 3.80 6.56 -10.10
CA PHE A 128 3.65 5.21 -9.60
C PHE A 128 2.45 4.48 -10.22
N PHE A 129 2.57 3.16 -10.41
CA PHE A 129 1.46 2.31 -10.92
C PHE A 129 0.97 1.28 -9.89
N GLY A 130 1.67 1.13 -8.76
CA GLY A 130 1.31 0.28 -7.64
C GLY A 130 2.47 0.18 -6.65
N HIS A 131 2.17 -0.22 -5.41
CA HIS A 131 3.15 -0.54 -4.37
C HIS A 131 2.71 -1.77 -3.60
N ASN A 132 3.69 -2.50 -3.07
CA ASN A 132 3.46 -3.54 -2.07
C ASN A 132 4.15 -3.15 -0.77
N PHE A 133 3.49 -3.43 0.35
CA PHE A 133 4.02 -3.25 1.69
C PHE A 133 3.40 -4.27 2.62
N THR A 134 4.13 -4.68 3.64
CA THR A 134 3.62 -5.62 4.65
C THR A 134 3.08 -4.86 5.84
N TRP A 135 1.93 -5.26 6.37
CA TRP A 135 1.43 -4.84 7.66
C TRP A 135 1.69 -5.91 8.71
N HIS A 136 2.21 -5.50 9.87
CA HIS A 136 2.54 -6.34 11.01
C HIS A 136 1.53 -6.08 12.12
N ALA A 137 0.75 -7.12 12.45
CA ALA A 137 -0.26 -7.07 13.49
C ALA A 137 0.35 -6.80 14.89
N PRO A 138 -0.35 -6.06 15.78
CA PRO A 138 0.02 -6.01 17.18
C PRO A 138 -0.09 -7.38 17.84
N ASP A 139 0.59 -7.55 18.98
CA ASP A 139 0.55 -8.77 19.80
C ASP A 139 -0.81 -8.94 20.53
N ASN A 140 -1.33 -7.85 21.11
CA ASN A 140 -2.51 -7.89 21.98
C ASN A 140 -3.65 -7.04 21.40
N PHE A 141 -4.12 -7.42 20.20
CA PHE A 141 -5.16 -6.69 19.49
C PHE A 141 -6.02 -7.65 18.66
N THR A 142 -7.35 -7.54 18.82
CA THR A 142 -8.32 -8.51 18.29
C THR A 142 -9.49 -7.88 17.53
N ASP A 143 -9.52 -6.55 17.38
CA ASP A 143 -10.58 -5.88 16.65
C ASP A 143 -10.41 -6.07 15.14
N ALA A 144 -11.53 -6.13 14.43
CA ALA A 144 -11.51 -6.11 12.97
C ALA A 144 -11.02 -4.74 12.48
N ILE A 145 -10.04 -4.74 11.58
CA ILE A 145 -9.54 -3.51 10.95
C ILE A 145 -9.86 -3.50 9.46
N HIS A 146 -9.65 -2.34 8.85
CA HIS A 146 -9.50 -2.19 7.41
C HIS A 146 -8.37 -1.18 7.15
N PHE A 147 -7.74 -1.29 5.98
CA PHE A 147 -6.80 -0.28 5.53
C PHE A 147 -7.57 0.85 4.87
N VAL A 148 -7.16 2.08 5.16
CA VAL A 148 -7.68 3.31 4.55
C VAL A 148 -6.52 4.00 3.85
N ALA A 149 -6.72 4.42 2.60
CA ALA A 149 -5.77 5.18 1.83
C ALA A 149 -6.33 6.53 1.38
N THR A 150 -5.42 7.50 1.28
CA THR A 150 -5.56 8.67 0.42
C THR A 150 -4.52 8.57 -0.68
N ILE A 151 -4.93 8.77 -1.94
CA ILE A 151 -4.08 8.65 -3.12
C ILE A 151 -4.23 9.92 -3.97
N VAL A 152 -3.11 10.47 -4.39
CA VAL A 152 -2.95 11.73 -5.14
C VAL A 152 -2.47 11.36 -6.54
N HIS A 153 -3.31 11.55 -7.56
CA HIS A 153 -2.93 11.32 -8.95
C HIS A 153 -1.91 12.39 -9.40
N GLU A 154 -2.32 13.65 -9.29
CA GLU A 154 -1.49 14.84 -9.41
C GLU A 154 -1.75 15.75 -8.20
N THR A 155 -0.85 16.70 -7.90
CA THR A 155 -0.93 17.68 -6.78
C THR A 155 -2.32 18.23 -6.40
N LYS A 156 -3.29 18.32 -7.33
CA LYS A 156 -4.66 18.81 -7.08
C LYS A 156 -5.79 17.82 -7.38
N GLU A 157 -5.49 16.60 -7.80
CA GLU A 157 -6.47 15.56 -8.11
C GLU A 157 -6.19 14.34 -7.22
N TYR A 158 -7.05 14.11 -6.23
CA TYR A 158 -6.84 13.10 -5.20
C TYR A 158 -8.16 12.55 -4.66
N TRP A 159 -8.09 11.33 -4.13
CA TRP A 159 -9.21 10.62 -3.52
C TRP A 159 -8.83 10.22 -2.10
N MET A 160 -9.79 10.32 -1.18
CA MET A 160 -9.67 9.86 0.20
C MET A 160 -10.61 8.67 0.43
N ASN A 161 -10.49 8.01 1.58
CA ASN A 161 -11.38 6.91 1.98
C ASN A 161 -11.39 5.71 1.03
N ILE A 162 -10.31 5.48 0.28
CA ILE A 162 -10.10 4.25 -0.49
C ILE A 162 -9.82 3.13 0.51
N ARG A 163 -10.57 2.02 0.46
CA ARG A 163 -10.56 0.99 1.52
C ARG A 163 -10.22 -0.39 1.00
N SER A 164 -9.57 -1.18 1.85
CA SER A 164 -9.51 -2.63 1.68
C SER A 164 -10.80 -3.30 2.17
N GLY A 165 -10.92 -4.61 1.91
CA GLY A 165 -11.78 -5.47 2.72
C GLY A 165 -11.35 -5.46 4.19
N HIS A 166 -12.25 -5.89 5.07
CA HIS A 166 -11.92 -6.05 6.49
C HIS A 166 -10.97 -7.24 6.70
N LEU A 167 -10.06 -7.06 7.66
CA LEU A 167 -9.12 -8.05 8.15
C LEU A 167 -9.58 -8.46 9.55
N ILE A 168 -10.05 -9.70 9.70
CA ILE A 168 -10.66 -10.21 10.93
C ILE A 168 -9.61 -10.92 11.79
N PHE A 169 -9.65 -10.74 13.11
CA PHE A 169 -8.82 -11.52 14.02
C PHE A 169 -9.21 -13.01 14.00
N ASP A 170 -8.24 -13.89 13.78
CA ASP A 170 -8.37 -15.34 13.90
C ASP A 170 -7.02 -15.92 14.32
N GLU A 171 -6.94 -16.59 15.48
CA GLU A 171 -5.73 -17.27 15.96
C GLU A 171 -5.25 -18.37 14.99
N ALA A 172 -6.19 -18.99 14.26
CA ALA A 172 -5.94 -19.99 13.24
C ALA A 172 -5.76 -19.37 11.83
N CYS A 173 -5.52 -18.05 11.73
CA CYS A 173 -5.28 -17.41 10.44
C CYS A 173 -3.99 -17.93 9.79
N ASP A 174 -4.14 -18.85 8.85
CA ASP A 174 -3.05 -19.35 8.03
C ASP A 174 -2.83 -18.41 6.85
N ILE A 175 -1.80 -17.58 6.99
CA ILE A 175 -1.28 -16.71 5.93
C ILE A 175 -0.41 -17.55 4.96
N GLU A 176 -0.89 -18.74 4.61
CA GLU A 176 -0.44 -19.41 3.40
C GLU A 176 -1.17 -18.76 2.23
N THR A 177 -0.37 -18.34 1.24
CA THR A 177 -0.77 -17.64 0.03
C THR A 177 -2.13 -18.10 -0.51
N MET A 178 -3.02 -17.14 -0.84
CA MET A 178 -4.11 -17.42 -1.79
C MET A 178 -3.49 -17.93 -3.08
N ASP A 179 -3.52 -19.25 -3.25
CA ASP A 179 -2.94 -19.93 -4.39
C ASP A 179 -3.77 -19.54 -5.63
N TRP A 180 -3.21 -18.63 -6.43
CA TRP A 180 -3.81 -18.22 -7.69
C TRP A 180 -4.04 -19.48 -8.52
N PRO A 181 -5.21 -19.68 -9.16
CA PRO A 181 -5.57 -20.96 -9.77
C PRO A 181 -4.66 -21.29 -10.96
N THR A 182 -3.54 -21.96 -10.67
CA THR A 182 -2.71 -22.58 -11.68
C THR A 182 -3.47 -23.79 -12.21
N SER A 183 -3.81 -23.71 -13.49
CA SER A 183 -4.56 -24.73 -14.20
C SER A 183 -3.94 -26.11 -13.98
N SER A 184 -4.78 -27.06 -13.54
CA SER A 184 -4.35 -28.42 -13.22
C SER A 184 -3.96 -29.20 -14.48
N ALA A 185 -2.72 -29.00 -14.94
CA ALA A 185 -2.11 -29.82 -15.97
C ALA A 185 -2.02 -31.27 -15.47
N GLY A 186 -2.88 -32.13 -16.02
CA GLY A 186 -3.03 -33.52 -15.58
C GLY A 186 -1.73 -34.32 -15.69
N LYS A 187 -1.21 -34.76 -14.54
CA LYS A 187 -0.05 -35.66 -14.46
C LYS A 187 -0.46 -37.09 -14.85
N HIS A 188 -0.49 -37.37 -16.16
CA HIS A 188 -0.56 -38.75 -16.64
C HIS A 188 0.77 -39.46 -16.38
N SER A 189 0.73 -40.46 -15.50
CA SER A 189 1.86 -41.32 -15.16
C SER A 189 2.30 -42.16 -16.36
N PHE A 190 3.46 -41.86 -16.94
CA PHE A 190 4.10 -42.69 -17.95
C PHE A 190 4.90 -43.82 -17.30
N THR A 191 4.24 -44.95 -17.06
CA THR A 191 4.90 -46.18 -16.61
C THR A 191 5.47 -46.92 -17.82
N LEU A 192 6.77 -46.80 -18.09
CA LEU A 192 7.42 -47.58 -19.16
C LEU A 192 7.45 -49.08 -18.78
N LEU A 193 6.77 -49.90 -19.59
CA LEU A 193 6.83 -51.36 -19.53
C LEU A 193 7.63 -51.87 -20.74
N ALA A 194 8.77 -52.50 -20.48
CA ALA A 194 9.65 -53.05 -21.51
C ALA A 194 9.15 -54.43 -21.98
N ALA A 195 8.93 -54.60 -23.30
CA ALA A 195 8.55 -55.89 -23.88
C ALA A 195 8.85 -55.98 -25.40
N ILE A 196 10.12 -56.11 -25.80
CA ILE A 196 10.52 -56.61 -27.13
C ILE A 196 11.77 -57.49 -27.00
N LEU A 197 11.63 -58.81 -27.21
CA LEU A 197 12.67 -59.75 -27.70
C LEU A 197 12.14 -61.20 -27.68
N ALA A 198 11.48 -61.67 -28.76
CA ALA A 198 11.13 -63.10 -28.93
C ALA A 198 10.65 -63.52 -30.34
N ILE A 199 11.30 -63.14 -31.46
CA ILE A 199 11.06 -63.81 -32.77
C ILE A 199 12.35 -63.92 -33.60
N LEU A 200 13.18 -64.94 -33.36
CA LEU A 200 14.18 -65.43 -34.32
C LEU A 200 14.54 -66.91 -34.05
N SER A 201 13.63 -67.82 -34.38
CA SER A 201 13.95 -69.24 -34.62
C SER A 201 12.78 -69.96 -35.31
N HIS A 202 12.73 -69.93 -36.64
CA HIS A 202 12.02 -70.89 -37.51
C HIS A 202 12.51 -70.69 -38.96
N PHE A 203 13.78 -71.03 -39.20
CA PHE A 203 14.37 -71.22 -40.54
C PHE A 203 15.51 -72.25 -40.48
N MET A 204 15.21 -73.45 -39.98
CA MET A 204 15.73 -74.77 -40.40
C MET A 204 15.03 -75.86 -39.61
#